data_AF-A0A9J6DQW5-F1
#
_entry.id   AF-A0A9J6DQW5-F1
#
_cell.length_a   1.000
_cell.length_b   1.000
_cell.length_c   1.000
_cell.angle_alpha   90.00
_cell.angle_beta   90.00
_cell.angle_gamma   90.00
#
_symmetry.space_group_name_H-M   'P 1'
#
loop_
_entity.id
_entity.type
_entity.pdbx_description
1 polymer ?
#
loop_
_entity_poly.entity_id
_entity_poly.type
_entity_poly.pdbx_seq_one_letter_code
_entity_poly.pdbx_strand_id
1 'polypeptide(L)'
;MLGQTTSMLLPPVVGYRLSGRLPAGATSTDLVLTITKHLRQVGVVGKFVEFFGPGVAQLSIADRATVSNMCPEYGATVGFFPVDVKTLEYLRQTGEKCSSLNKFSIA
;
A
#
# COMPACT_ATOMS: atom_id res chain seq x y z
N MET A 1 -8.86 -18.39 17.71
CA MET A 1 -7.91 -17.40 18.26
C MET A 1 -8.16 -17.28 19.76
N LEU A 2 -7.11 -17.33 20.60
CA LEU A 2 -7.20 -17.36 22.08
C LEU A 2 -7.28 -15.97 22.73
N GLY A 3 -7.54 -14.92 21.95
CA GLY A 3 -7.61 -13.53 22.45
C GLY A 3 -6.28 -12.94 22.90
N GLN A 4 -5.16 -13.60 22.63
CA GLN A 4 -3.84 -13.09 23.01
C GLN A 4 -3.36 -12.00 22.06
N THR A 5 -2.76 -10.95 22.61
CA THR A 5 -2.17 -9.85 21.84
C THR A 5 -0.89 -10.31 21.16
N THR A 6 -0.66 -9.82 19.93
CA THR A 6 0.61 -10.02 19.25
C THR A 6 1.62 -9.00 19.78
N SER A 7 2.73 -9.48 20.33
CA SER A 7 3.85 -8.63 20.72
C SER A 7 4.70 -8.27 19.51
N MET A 8 5.04 -6.99 19.36
CA MET A 8 5.86 -6.45 18.28
C MET A 8 6.69 -5.28 18.82
N LEU A 9 7.96 -5.20 18.42
CA LEU A 9 8.77 -4.00 18.62
C LEU A 9 8.23 -2.88 17.72
N LEU A 10 8.17 -1.65 18.22
CA LEU A 10 7.75 -0.49 17.43
C LEU A 10 8.66 -0.37 16.18
N PRO A 11 8.15 -0.64 14.98
CA PRO A 11 8.99 -0.68 13.80
C PRO A 11 9.23 0.74 13.27
N PRO A 12 10.43 1.03 12.75
CA PRO A 12 10.65 2.27 12.02
C PRO A 12 9.82 2.27 10.72
N VAL A 13 9.40 3.46 10.30
CA VAL A 13 8.59 3.65 9.09
C VAL A 13 9.43 4.31 8.00
N VAL A 14 9.48 3.70 6.83
CA VAL A 14 10.12 4.23 5.63
C VAL A 14 9.05 4.77 4.70
N GLY A 15 9.01 6.10 4.54
CA GLY A 15 8.12 6.73 3.57
C GLY A 15 8.61 6.53 2.14
N TYR A 16 7.80 5.91 1.29
CA TYR A 16 8.06 5.72 -0.13
C TYR A 16 7.22 6.68 -0.98
N ARG A 17 7.87 7.75 -1.48
CA ARG A 17 7.19 8.79 -2.26
C ARG A 17 7.04 8.39 -3.73
N LEU A 18 5.82 8.18 -4.17
CA LEU A 18 5.48 8.00 -5.59
C LEU A 18 5.11 9.34 -6.22
N SER A 19 5.75 9.66 -7.35
CA SER A 19 5.49 10.89 -8.09
C SER A 19 5.59 10.65 -9.61
N GLY A 20 4.97 11.55 -10.38
CA GLY A 20 4.90 11.41 -11.83
C GLY A 20 3.76 10.50 -12.28
N ARG A 21 3.92 9.96 -13.48
CA ARG A 21 2.99 9.03 -14.13
C ARG A 21 3.78 7.91 -14.78
N LEU A 22 3.18 6.73 -14.90
CA LEU A 22 3.79 5.64 -15.65
C LEU A 22 3.98 6.05 -17.11
N PRO A 23 5.15 5.75 -17.72
CA PRO A 23 5.38 6.04 -19.13
C PRO A 23 4.45 5.21 -20.02
N ALA A 24 4.18 5.70 -21.23
CA ALA A 24 3.35 4.98 -22.19
C ALA A 24 3.95 3.60 -22.48
N GLY A 25 3.12 2.55 -22.37
CA GLY A 25 3.54 1.16 -22.56
C GLY A 25 4.04 0.46 -21.29
N ALA A 26 4.23 1.17 -20.17
CA ALA A 26 4.51 0.52 -18.89
C ALA A 26 3.24 -0.10 -18.30
N THR A 27 3.41 -1.28 -17.72
CA THR A 27 2.34 -2.06 -17.09
C THR A 27 2.40 -1.97 -15.57
N SER A 28 1.33 -2.41 -14.90
CA SER A 28 1.30 -2.56 -13.44
C SER A 28 2.43 -3.45 -12.91
N THR A 29 2.77 -4.50 -13.65
CA THR A 29 3.86 -5.42 -13.29
C THR A 29 5.21 -4.70 -13.30
N ASP A 30 5.46 -3.84 -14.29
CA ASP A 30 6.72 -3.07 -14.36
C ASP A 30 6.88 -2.15 -13.15
N LEU A 31 5.79 -1.49 -12.73
CA LEU A 31 5.77 -0.67 -11.53
C LEU A 31 6.12 -1.50 -10.29
N VAL A 32 5.41 -2.61 -10.09
CA VAL A 32 5.56 -3.49 -8.93
C VAL A 32 6.99 -4.04 -8.82
N LEU A 33 7.54 -4.55 -9.92
CA LEU A 33 8.91 -5.09 -9.97
C LEU A 33 9.96 -3.99 -9.72
N THR A 34 9.72 -2.78 -10.23
CA THR A 34 10.61 -1.63 -10.02
C THR A 34 10.63 -1.20 -8.55
N ILE A 35 9.45 -1.07 -7.92
CA ILE A 35 9.33 -0.74 -6.49
C ILE A 35 10.02 -1.79 -5.64
N THR A 36 9.74 -3.08 -5.88
CA THR A 36 10.33 -4.17 -5.09
C THR A 36 11.85 -4.23 -5.24
N LYS A 37 12.36 -4.11 -6.47
CA LYS A 37 13.82 -4.06 -6.71
C LYS A 37 14.47 -2.91 -5.94
N HIS A 38 13.86 -1.73 -5.98
CA HIS A 38 14.38 -0.54 -5.31
C HIS A 38 14.33 -0.68 -3.78
N LEU A 39 13.19 -1.11 -3.21
CA LEU A 39 13.04 -1.31 -1.75
C LEU A 39 14.01 -2.38 -1.22
N ARG A 40 14.27 -3.43 -2.00
CA ARG A 40 15.28 -4.44 -1.66
C ARG A 40 16.69 -3.86 -1.58
N GLN A 41 17.03 -2.91 -2.45
CA GLN A 41 18.33 -2.22 -2.41
C GLN A 41 18.44 -1.24 -1.24
N VAL A 42 17.34 -0.58 -0.87
CA VAL A 42 17.28 0.34 0.29
C VAL A 42 17.45 -0.39 1.63
N GLY A 43 17.08 -1.67 1.72
CA GLY A 43 17.22 -2.46 2.95
C GLY A 43 16.15 -2.12 3.98
N VAL A 44 14.91 -2.53 3.68
CA VAL A 44 13.73 -2.30 4.54
C VAL A 44 13.36 -3.50 5.43
N VAL A 45 14.34 -4.38 5.71
CA VAL A 45 14.13 -5.58 6.52
C VAL A 45 13.64 -5.22 7.93
N GLY A 46 12.48 -5.75 8.32
CA GLY A 46 11.89 -5.54 9.65
C GLY A 46 11.30 -4.14 9.86
N LYS A 47 11.11 -3.37 8.79
CA LYS A 47 10.55 -2.00 8.82
C LYS A 47 9.17 -1.98 8.19
N PHE A 48 8.41 -0.93 8.48
CA PHE A 48 7.19 -0.61 7.75
C PHE A 48 7.54 0.27 6.57
N VAL A 49 6.88 0.05 5.44
CA VAL A 49 6.96 0.91 4.26
C VAL A 49 5.60 1.57 4.07
N GLU A 50 5.56 2.89 4.09
CA GLU A 50 4.33 3.67 3.87
C GLU A 50 4.41 4.38 2.53
N PHE A 51 3.47 4.10 1.64
CA PHE A 51 3.42 4.69 0.31
C PHE A 51 2.62 5.99 0.31
N PHE A 52 3.22 7.07 -0.18
CA PHE A 52 2.60 8.39 -0.22
C PHE A 52 2.96 9.18 -1.48
N GLY A 53 2.33 10.34 -1.66
CA GLY A 53 2.61 11.26 -2.76
C GLY A 53 1.61 11.16 -3.92
N PRO A 54 1.72 12.08 -4.91
CA PRO A 54 0.71 12.26 -5.94
C PRO A 54 0.58 11.05 -6.90
N GLY A 55 1.62 10.23 -7.01
CA GLY A 55 1.58 9.02 -7.83
C GLY A 55 0.65 7.94 -7.27
N VAL A 56 0.43 7.89 -5.94
CA VAL A 56 -0.45 6.90 -5.30
C VAL A 56 -1.90 7.04 -5.78
N ALA A 57 -2.36 8.28 -5.99
CA ALA A 57 -3.71 8.56 -6.47
C ALA A 57 -3.96 8.00 -7.87
N GLN A 58 -2.92 7.75 -8.67
CA GLN A 58 -3.06 7.17 -10.01
C GLN A 58 -3.21 5.65 -9.98
N LEU A 59 -2.68 4.98 -8.96
CA LEU A 59 -2.71 3.52 -8.84
C LEU A 59 -4.14 3.00 -8.57
N SER A 60 -4.48 1.86 -9.16
CA SER A 60 -5.70 1.13 -8.78
C SER A 60 -5.49 0.40 -7.45
N ILE A 61 -6.59 -0.01 -6.80
CA ILE A 61 -6.51 -0.83 -5.58
C ILE A 61 -5.83 -2.18 -5.86
N ALA A 62 -6.02 -2.74 -7.06
CA ALA A 62 -5.33 -3.97 -7.48
C ALA A 62 -3.80 -3.79 -7.55
N ASP A 63 -3.33 -2.66 -8.09
CA ASP A 63 -1.88 -2.36 -8.14
C ASP A 63 -1.32 -2.19 -6.73
N ARG A 64 -2.01 -1.45 -5.87
CA ARG A 64 -1.62 -1.25 -4.47
C ARG A 64 -1.55 -2.58 -3.72
N ALA A 65 -2.56 -3.42 -3.88
CA ALA A 65 -2.59 -4.75 -3.28
C ALA A 65 -1.44 -5.63 -3.78
N THR A 66 -1.07 -5.51 -5.06
CA THR A 66 0.06 -6.27 -5.64
C THR A 66 1.39 -5.81 -5.03
N VAL A 67 1.63 -4.50 -4.93
CA VAL A 67 2.84 -3.96 -4.28
C VAL A 67 2.91 -4.35 -2.80
N SER A 68 1.80 -4.27 -2.07
CA SER A 68 1.72 -4.68 -0.67
C SER A 68 1.88 -6.19 -0.49
N ASN A 69 1.36 -7.01 -1.41
CA ASN A 69 1.53 -8.46 -1.34
C ASN A 69 3.01 -8.86 -1.52
N MET A 70 3.80 -8.06 -2.24
CA MET A 70 5.23 -8.34 -2.42
C MET A 70 6.13 -7.89 -1.25
N CYS A 71 5.57 -7.59 -0.08
CA CYS A 71 6.35 -7.24 1.12
C CYS A 71 7.48 -8.24 1.45
N PRO A 72 7.23 -9.57 1.43
CA PRO A 72 8.27 -10.55 1.71
C PRO A 72 9.48 -10.44 0.77
N GLU A 73 9.27 -10.04 -0.48
CA GLU A 73 10.29 -9.97 -1.52
C GLU A 73 11.28 -8.81 -1.33
N TYR A 74 10.85 -7.72 -0.69
CA TYR A 74 11.72 -6.60 -0.30
C TYR A 74 12.05 -6.56 1.21
N GLY A 75 11.50 -7.49 1.99
CA GLY A 75 11.84 -7.72 3.40
C GLY A 75 11.08 -6.85 4.40
N ALA A 76 10.16 -5.99 3.96
CA ALA A 76 9.36 -5.19 4.88
C ALA A 76 8.38 -6.09 5.66
N THR A 77 8.06 -5.67 6.88
CA THR A 77 7.01 -6.34 7.67
C THR A 77 5.62 -5.97 7.16
N VAL A 78 5.43 -4.73 6.71
CA VAL A 78 4.17 -4.20 6.19
C VAL A 78 4.44 -3.19 5.07
N GLY A 79 3.64 -3.25 4.02
CA GLY A 79 3.58 -2.28 2.92
C GLY A 79 2.21 -1.61 2.94
N PHE A 80 2.17 -0.40 3.51
CA PHE A 80 0.94 0.29 3.85
C PHE A 80 0.59 1.36 2.82
N PHE A 81 -0.62 1.29 2.29
CA PHE A 81 -1.26 2.37 1.54
C PHE A 81 -2.36 2.96 2.40
N PRO A 82 -2.29 4.26 2.75
CA PRO A 82 -3.36 4.93 3.47
C PRO A 82 -4.71 4.81 2.75
N VAL A 83 -5.79 4.79 3.52
CA VAL A 83 -7.15 4.82 2.98
C VAL A 83 -7.38 6.18 2.30
N ASP A 84 -7.78 6.14 1.03
CA ASP A 84 -8.13 7.32 0.25
C ASP A 84 -9.48 7.14 -0.46
N VAL A 85 -9.84 8.11 -1.29
CA VAL A 85 -11.10 8.10 -2.05
C VAL A 85 -11.23 6.83 -2.91
N LYS A 86 -10.16 6.38 -3.56
CA LYS A 86 -10.17 5.15 -4.37
C LYS A 86 -10.44 3.91 -3.53
N THR A 87 -9.90 3.84 -2.31
CA THR A 87 -10.21 2.75 -1.39
C THR A 87 -11.69 2.75 -1.03
N LEU A 88 -12.28 3.91 -0.73
CA LEU A 88 -13.72 4.00 -0.43
C LEU A 88 -14.60 3.66 -1.65
N GLU A 89 -14.22 4.11 -2.85
CA GLU A 89 -14.90 3.76 -4.10
C GLU A 89 -14.87 2.26 -4.36
N TYR A 90 -13.71 1.63 -4.17
CA TYR A 90 -13.57 0.18 -4.31
C TYR A 90 -14.46 -0.58 -3.33
N LEU A 91 -14.49 -0.17 -2.05
CA LEU A 91 -15.36 -0.79 -1.05
C LEU A 91 -16.86 -0.67 -1.42
N ARG A 92 -17.29 0.47 -1.98
CA ARG A 92 -18.67 0.63 -2.49
C ARG A 92 -18.95 -0.33 -3.64
N GLN A 93 -17.99 -0.53 -4.55
CA GLN A 93 -18.14 -1.44 -5.68
C GLN A 93 -18.21 -2.91 -5.25
N THR A 94 -17.47 -3.31 -4.21
CA THR A 94 -17.44 -4.70 -3.71
C THR A 94 -18.57 -5.04 -2.74
N GLY A 95 -19.51 -4.13 -2.50
CA GLY A 95 -20.74 -4.40 -1.76
C GLY A 95 -20.75 -4.01 -0.28
N GLU A 96 -19.79 -3.20 0.19
CA GLU A 96 -19.86 -2.66 1.54
C GLU A 96 -21.07 -1.74 1.71
N LYS A 97 -21.84 -1.97 2.77
CA LYS A 97 -23.06 -1.19 3.04
C LYS A 97 -22.70 0.28 3.29
N CYS A 98 -23.44 1.20 2.68
CA CYS A 98 -23.22 2.65 2.79
C CYS A 98 -23.18 3.14 4.26
N SER A 99 -23.93 2.52 5.17
CA SER A 99 -23.90 2.83 6.61
C SER A 99 -22.56 2.56 7.30
N SER A 100 -21.80 1.56 6.83
CA SER A 100 -20.45 1.25 7.33
C SER A 100 -19.44 2.31 6.90
N LEU A 101 -19.61 2.84 5.69
CA LEU A 101 -18.67 3.74 5.02
C LEU A 101 -18.77 5.19 5.49
N ASN A 102 -19.95 5.62 5.96
CA ASN A 102 -20.17 6.97 6.50
C ASN A 102 -19.33 7.29 7.76
N LYS A 103 -18.68 6.29 8.36
CA LYS A 103 -17.73 6.48 9.48
C LYS A 103 -16.38 7.04 9.02
N PHE A 104 -16.06 6.94 7.73
CA PHE A 104 -14.81 7.42 7.14
C PHE A 104 -15.06 8.76 6.46
N SER A 105 -15.07 9.85 7.24
CA SER A 105 -15.09 11.21 6.68
C SER A 105 -13.64 11.60 6.36
N ILE A 106 -13.28 11.57 5.08
CA ILE A 106 -11.99 12.08 4.60
C ILE A 106 -12.17 13.60 4.47
N ALA A 107 -11.53 14.35 5.37
CA ALA A 107 -11.53 15.81 5.42
C ALA A 107 -10.69 16.43 4.29
#